data_AF-A0A2T2R2U4-F1
#
_entry.id   AF-A0A2T2R2U4-F1
#
_cell.length_a   1.000
_cell.length_b   1.000
_cell.length_c   1.000
_cell.angle_alpha   90.00
_cell.angle_beta   90.00
_cell.angle_gamma   90.00
#
_symmetry.space_group_name_H-M   'P 1'
#
loop_
_entity.id
_entity.type
_entity.pdbx_description
1 polymer ?
#
loop_
_entity_poly.entity_id
_entity_poly.type
_entity_poly.pdbx_seq_one_letter_code
_entity_poly.pdbx_strand_id
1 'polypeptide(L)'
;MTEGTTEITRIVLEDAQKIMEHDREERNDPILYTKKNVQETMKLAKKVQYNRETEVLDGVTATWKDAGHILGSAFLEVTVGEKTIAFSGDIGNNNVPILKETQELDSIDTLIVESTYGDSIHEARDKSTEIMLNLIKKACKNEGTVMMPAFSIERTQELLYSLHQASDNSESELLKNLSLY
;
A
#
# COMPACT_ATOMS: atom_id res chain seq x y z
N MET A 1 -10.40 -11.66 2.86
CA MET A 1 -9.54 -10.47 2.69
C MET A 1 -10.44 -9.25 2.57
N THR A 2 -9.94 -8.06 2.89
CA THR A 2 -10.74 -6.82 2.89
C THR A 2 -11.22 -6.49 1.47
N GLU A 3 -12.19 -5.59 1.35
CA GLU A 3 -12.68 -5.14 0.05
C GLU A 3 -11.55 -4.49 -0.77
N GLY A 4 -10.81 -3.54 -0.19
CA GLY A 4 -9.68 -2.88 -0.85
C GLY A 4 -8.61 -3.87 -1.33
N THR A 5 -8.22 -4.84 -0.48
CA THR A 5 -7.28 -5.89 -0.88
C THR A 5 -7.83 -6.75 -2.02
N THR A 6 -9.12 -7.07 -2.02
CA THR A 6 -9.71 -7.89 -3.09
C THR A 6 -9.62 -7.20 -4.45
N GLU A 7 -9.93 -5.90 -4.48
CA GLU A 7 -9.93 -5.11 -5.72
C GLU A 7 -8.52 -4.88 -6.25
N ILE A 8 -7.58 -4.51 -5.37
CA ILE A 8 -6.19 -4.29 -5.70
C ILE A 8 -5.50 -5.58 -6.14
N THR A 9 -5.71 -6.69 -5.43
CA THR A 9 -5.08 -7.99 -5.73
C THR A 9 -5.35 -8.42 -7.17
N ARG A 10 -6.58 -8.24 -7.67
CA ARG A 10 -6.90 -8.59 -9.07
C ARG A 10 -6.04 -7.78 -10.05
N ILE A 11 -5.97 -6.47 -9.86
CA ILE A 11 -5.23 -5.56 -10.74
C ILE A 11 -3.74 -5.91 -10.73
N VAL A 12 -3.16 -6.09 -9.54
CA VAL A 12 -1.75 -6.41 -9.37
C VAL A 12 -1.41 -7.76 -10.01
N LEU A 13 -2.24 -8.79 -9.78
CA LEU A 13 -1.99 -10.12 -10.34
C LEU A 13 -2.10 -10.14 -11.87
N GLU A 14 -3.06 -9.41 -12.44
CA GLU A 14 -3.22 -9.27 -13.89
C GLU A 14 -2.06 -8.50 -14.52
N ASP A 15 -1.58 -7.44 -13.87
CA ASP A 15 -0.44 -6.65 -14.34
C ASP A 15 0.87 -7.43 -14.28
N ALA A 16 1.18 -8.04 -13.12
CA ALA A 16 2.33 -8.91 -12.97
C ALA A 16 2.33 -10.07 -13.98
N GLN A 17 1.14 -10.57 -14.35
CA GLN A 17 1.04 -11.60 -15.37
C GLN A 17 1.38 -11.11 -16.78
N LYS A 18 0.99 -9.88 -17.15
CA LYS A 18 1.42 -9.26 -18.42
C LYS A 18 2.93 -9.03 -18.44
N ILE A 19 3.52 -8.60 -17.32
CA ILE A 19 4.97 -8.44 -17.18
C ILE A 19 5.66 -9.80 -17.38
N MET A 20 5.15 -10.87 -16.76
CA MET A 20 5.68 -12.22 -16.98
C MET A 20 5.56 -12.70 -18.43
N GLU A 21 4.49 -12.36 -19.16
CA GLU A 21 4.36 -12.65 -20.60
C GLU A 21 5.47 -11.95 -21.39
N HIS A 22 5.70 -10.66 -21.13
CA HIS A 22 6.75 -9.88 -21.77
C HIS A 22 8.16 -10.42 -21.45
N ASP A 23 8.43 -10.70 -20.16
CA ASP A 23 9.71 -11.25 -19.71
C ASP A 23 9.98 -12.66 -20.27
N ARG A 24 8.93 -13.44 -20.50
CA ARG A 24 9.04 -14.73 -21.20
C ARG A 24 9.50 -14.53 -22.65
N GLU A 25 8.96 -13.54 -23.35
CA GLU A 25 9.30 -13.25 -24.75
C GLU A 25 10.73 -12.71 -24.87
N GLU A 26 11.11 -11.76 -24.02
CA GLU A 26 12.41 -11.09 -24.08
C GLU A 26 13.55 -11.91 -23.47
N ARG A 27 13.27 -12.62 -22.36
CA ARG A 27 14.31 -13.23 -21.50
C ARG A 27 14.13 -14.74 -21.29
N ASN A 28 13.05 -15.32 -21.81
CA ASN A 28 12.67 -16.73 -21.61
C ASN A 28 12.47 -17.13 -20.12
N ASP A 29 12.13 -16.14 -19.29
CA ASP A 29 11.80 -16.35 -17.87
C ASP A 29 10.56 -17.26 -17.71
N PRO A 30 10.38 -17.96 -16.58
CA PRO A 30 9.22 -18.83 -16.39
C PRO A 30 7.92 -18.03 -16.13
N ILE A 31 6.81 -18.48 -16.71
CA ILE A 31 5.47 -18.00 -16.35
C ILE A 31 4.99 -18.81 -15.14
N LEU A 32 4.81 -18.15 -14.00
CA LEU A 32 4.42 -18.81 -12.75
C LEU A 32 2.93 -19.13 -12.67
N TYR A 33 2.09 -18.30 -13.30
CA TYR A 33 0.64 -18.47 -13.35
C TYR A 33 0.05 -17.79 -14.58
N THR A 34 -1.14 -18.22 -14.99
CA THR A 34 -1.85 -17.70 -16.17
C THR A 34 -2.97 -16.72 -15.78
N LYS A 35 -3.47 -15.93 -16.74
CA LYS A 35 -4.70 -15.11 -16.56
C LYS A 35 -5.87 -15.93 -16.03
N LYS A 36 -6.01 -17.19 -16.50
CA LYS A 36 -7.04 -18.11 -16.01
C LYS A 36 -6.85 -18.43 -14.52
N ASN A 37 -5.62 -18.64 -14.07
CA ASN A 37 -5.36 -18.86 -12.64
C ASN A 37 -5.76 -17.65 -11.80
N VAL A 38 -5.48 -16.43 -12.27
CA VAL A 38 -5.93 -15.21 -11.57
C VAL A 38 -7.46 -15.20 -11.45
N GLN A 39 -8.18 -15.44 -12.55
CA GLN A 39 -9.65 -15.47 -12.55
C GLN A 39 -10.21 -16.52 -11.59
N GLU A 40 -9.68 -17.75 -11.60
CA GLU A 40 -10.15 -18.80 -10.70
C GLU A 40 -9.81 -18.48 -9.23
N THR A 41 -8.62 -17.96 -8.94
CA THR A 41 -8.23 -17.54 -7.58
C THR A 41 -9.15 -16.43 -7.06
N MET A 42 -9.48 -15.44 -7.89
CA MET A 42 -10.36 -14.35 -7.47
C MET A 42 -11.80 -14.81 -7.19
N LYS A 43 -12.29 -15.90 -7.78
CA LYS A 43 -13.60 -16.49 -7.42
C LYS A 43 -13.61 -17.11 -6.02
N LEU A 44 -12.45 -17.48 -5.49
CA LEU A 44 -12.30 -18.03 -4.15
C LEU A 44 -12.20 -16.93 -3.09
N ALA A 45 -11.98 -15.68 -3.50
CA ALA A 45 -11.83 -14.56 -2.57
C ALA A 45 -13.14 -14.30 -1.82
N LYS A 46 -13.09 -14.42 -0.49
CA LYS A 46 -14.18 -14.01 0.40
C LYS A 46 -13.87 -12.64 0.97
N LYS A 47 -14.74 -11.67 0.69
CA LYS A 47 -14.68 -10.33 1.27
C LYS A 47 -15.03 -10.40 2.75
N VAL A 48 -14.27 -9.70 3.58
CA VAL A 48 -14.52 -9.54 5.02
C VAL A 48 -14.62 -8.06 5.37
N GLN A 49 -15.33 -7.76 6.45
CA GLN A 49 -15.43 -6.41 6.99
C GLN A 49 -14.42 -6.24 8.11
N TYR A 50 -13.87 -5.03 8.23
CA TYR A 50 -13.09 -4.66 9.39
C TYR A 50 -13.92 -4.74 10.67
N ASN A 51 -13.27 -5.06 11.79
CA ASN A 51 -13.85 -5.11 13.14
C ASN A 51 -15.04 -6.07 13.26
N ARG A 52 -15.11 -7.06 12.36
CA ARG A 52 -16.14 -8.11 12.40
C ARG A 52 -15.48 -9.47 12.54
N GLU A 53 -15.77 -10.12 13.65
CA GLU A 53 -15.34 -11.49 13.88
C GLU A 53 -15.95 -12.42 12.82
N THR A 54 -15.11 -13.27 12.23
CA THR A 54 -15.49 -14.24 11.21
C THR A 54 -14.90 -15.60 11.58
N GLU A 55 -15.73 -16.62 11.67
CA GLU A 55 -15.27 -18.00 11.81
C GLU A 55 -14.61 -18.45 10.51
N VAL A 56 -13.32 -18.79 10.57
CA VAL A 56 -12.51 -19.19 9.40
C VAL A 56 -12.27 -20.69 9.34
N LEU A 57 -12.27 -21.35 10.50
CA LEU A 57 -12.23 -22.79 10.70
C LEU A 57 -13.02 -23.12 11.97
N ASP A 58 -13.41 -24.39 12.15
CA ASP A 58 -14.10 -24.84 13.36
C ASP A 58 -13.30 -24.49 14.62
N GLY A 59 -13.89 -23.67 15.49
CA GLY A 59 -13.24 -23.17 16.71
C GLY A 59 -12.14 -22.13 16.50
N VAL A 60 -12.03 -21.54 15.30
CA VAL A 60 -11.06 -20.49 14.97
C VAL A 60 -11.77 -19.27 14.38
N THR A 61 -11.66 -18.14 15.07
CA THR A 61 -12.19 -16.87 14.57
C THR A 61 -11.06 -15.93 14.16
N ALA A 62 -11.37 -15.05 13.21
CA ALA A 62 -10.47 -14.01 12.78
C ALA A 62 -11.19 -12.65 12.70
N THR A 63 -10.48 -11.60 13.10
CA THR A 63 -10.92 -10.21 13.00
C THR A 63 -9.85 -9.40 12.27
N TRP A 64 -10.29 -8.59 11.30
CA TRP A 64 -9.41 -7.70 10.56
C TRP A 64 -9.52 -6.29 11.15
N LYS A 65 -8.39 -5.67 11.49
CA LYS A 65 -8.30 -4.26 11.91
C LYS A 65 -7.55 -3.47 10.85
N ASP A 66 -7.91 -2.22 10.58
CA ASP A 66 -7.23 -1.42 9.54
C ASP A 66 -5.77 -1.12 9.95
N ALA A 67 -4.81 -1.52 9.12
CA ALA A 67 -3.38 -1.35 9.41
C ALA A 67 -2.89 0.06 9.05
N GLY A 68 -3.66 0.83 8.28
CA GLY A 68 -3.26 2.18 7.85
C GLY A 68 -2.05 2.23 6.89
N HIS A 69 -1.63 1.09 6.31
CA HIS A 69 -0.45 0.99 5.45
C HIS A 69 -0.75 1.30 3.99
N ILE A 70 -1.70 0.55 3.40
CA ILE A 70 -2.26 0.81 2.08
C ILE A 70 -3.78 0.65 2.13
N LEU A 71 -4.49 1.07 1.08
CA LEU A 71 -5.93 0.85 0.98
C LEU A 71 -6.26 -0.65 1.11
N GLY A 72 -7.06 -0.99 2.11
CA GLY A 72 -7.44 -2.38 2.39
C GLY A 72 -6.44 -3.15 3.25
N SER A 73 -5.29 -2.58 3.62
CA SER A 73 -4.35 -3.21 4.54
C SER A 73 -5.01 -3.53 5.88
N ALA A 74 -4.53 -4.59 6.54
CA ALA A 74 -5.16 -5.04 7.77
C ALA A 74 -4.20 -5.77 8.68
N PHE A 75 -4.33 -5.50 9.98
CA PHE A 75 -3.93 -6.44 11.00
C PHE A 75 -4.92 -7.59 11.05
N LEU A 76 -4.43 -8.78 11.38
CA LEU A 76 -5.23 -9.98 11.51
C LEU A 76 -5.10 -10.52 12.92
N GLU A 77 -6.18 -10.43 13.70
CA GLU A 77 -6.32 -11.07 15.00
C GLU A 77 -6.95 -12.44 14.79
N VAL A 78 -6.29 -13.51 15.23
CA VAL A 78 -6.77 -14.89 15.14
C VAL A 78 -6.93 -15.45 16.54
N THR A 79 -8.13 -15.90 16.87
CA THR A 79 -8.46 -16.47 18.18
C THR A 79 -8.72 -17.97 18.06
N VAL A 80 -8.08 -18.75 18.92
CA VAL A 80 -8.27 -20.20 19.06
C VAL A 80 -8.39 -20.54 20.54
N GLY A 81 -9.59 -20.96 20.95
CA GLY A 81 -9.89 -21.13 22.38
C GLY A 81 -9.76 -19.80 23.13
N GLU A 82 -8.89 -19.73 24.12
CA GLU A 82 -8.61 -18.52 24.92
C GLU A 82 -7.35 -17.76 24.46
N LYS A 83 -6.76 -18.16 23.32
CA LYS A 83 -5.52 -17.57 22.81
C LYS A 83 -5.75 -16.72 21.58
N THR A 84 -5.19 -15.52 21.56
CA THR A 84 -5.24 -14.61 20.41
C THR A 84 -3.84 -14.27 19.91
N ILE A 85 -3.63 -14.50 18.61
CA ILE A 85 -2.40 -14.15 17.89
C ILE A 85 -2.73 -13.05 16.89
N ALA A 86 -2.02 -11.92 16.95
CA ALA A 86 -2.11 -10.88 15.93
C ALA A 86 -0.94 -10.96 14.93
N PHE A 87 -1.26 -10.76 13.66
CA PHE A 87 -0.29 -10.53 12.59
C PHE A 87 -0.43 -9.09 12.11
N SER A 88 0.66 -8.33 12.11
CA SER A 88 0.62 -6.93 11.67
C SER A 88 0.52 -6.80 10.15
N GLY A 89 1.06 -7.74 9.38
CA GLY A 89 1.44 -7.40 8.01
C GLY A 89 2.37 -6.18 8.02
N ASP A 90 2.27 -5.31 7.02
CA ASP A 90 3.00 -4.04 7.00
C ASP A 90 2.22 -2.97 7.75
N ILE A 91 2.90 -2.21 8.61
CA ILE A 91 2.29 -1.23 9.49
C ILE A 91 2.22 0.13 8.80
N GLY A 92 1.10 0.82 9.00
CA GLY A 92 0.88 2.18 8.51
C GLY A 92 1.75 3.22 9.18
N ASN A 93 2.04 4.29 8.44
CA ASN A 93 2.62 5.49 9.00
C ASN A 93 1.51 6.37 9.58
N ASN A 94 1.85 7.12 10.63
CA ASN A 94 0.94 8.11 11.22
C ASN A 94 0.67 9.26 10.24
N ASN A 95 -0.55 9.82 10.28
CA ASN A 95 -0.95 11.02 9.54
C ASN A 95 -0.72 10.92 8.02
N VAL A 96 -1.07 9.79 7.40
CA VAL A 96 -1.09 9.68 5.93
C VAL A 96 -2.40 10.28 5.40
N PRO A 97 -2.40 11.39 4.63
CA PRO A 97 -3.60 12.17 4.32
C PRO A 97 -4.71 11.41 3.56
N ILE A 98 -4.35 10.33 2.88
CA ILE A 98 -5.25 9.55 2.01
C ILE A 98 -5.64 8.20 2.63
N LEU A 99 -5.15 7.88 3.83
CA LEU A 99 -5.44 6.65 4.54
C LEU A 99 -6.12 6.96 5.87
N LYS A 100 -6.76 5.94 6.44
CA LYS A 100 -7.23 6.00 7.82
C LYS A 100 -6.05 5.77 8.76
N GLU A 101 -6.17 6.30 9.97
CA GLU A 101 -5.22 5.99 11.04
C GLU A 101 -5.22 4.49 11.33
N THR A 102 -4.04 3.96 11.63
CA THR A 102 -3.84 2.59 12.07
C THR A 102 -4.69 2.30 13.30
N GLN A 103 -5.49 1.24 13.25
CA GLN A 103 -6.31 0.84 14.39
C GLN A 103 -5.46 0.19 15.48
N GLU A 104 -5.90 0.36 16.73
CA GLU A 104 -5.33 -0.39 17.85
C GLU A 104 -5.77 -1.86 17.79
N LEU A 105 -4.86 -2.73 18.23
CA LEU A 105 -5.15 -4.14 18.46
C LEU A 105 -5.83 -4.31 19.82
N ASP A 106 -6.71 -5.30 19.92
CA ASP A 106 -7.32 -5.68 21.19
C ASP A 106 -6.29 -6.41 22.10
N SER A 107 -6.72 -6.93 23.24
CA SER A 107 -5.85 -7.74 24.10
C SER A 107 -5.40 -9.01 23.36
N ILE A 108 -4.10 -9.14 23.12
CA ILE A 108 -3.50 -10.26 22.40
C ILE A 108 -2.45 -10.99 23.26
N ASP A 109 -2.34 -12.31 23.08
CA ASP A 109 -1.31 -13.12 23.74
C ASP A 109 0.03 -13.10 22.98
N THR A 110 -0.02 -12.94 21.66
CA THR A 110 1.17 -13.01 20.80
C THR A 110 1.02 -12.07 19.62
N LEU A 111 2.09 -11.33 19.32
CA LEU A 111 2.18 -10.43 18.19
C LEU A 111 3.29 -10.89 17.25
N ILE A 112 2.93 -11.12 15.99
CA ILE A 112 3.87 -11.30 14.88
C ILE A 112 3.91 -9.98 14.13
N VAL A 113 5.02 -9.27 14.29
CA VAL A 113 5.20 -7.91 13.80
C VAL A 113 6.24 -7.85 12.69
N GLU A 114 6.01 -6.99 11.72
CA GLU A 114 7.02 -6.62 10.73
C GLU A 114 8.20 -5.86 11.38
N SER A 115 9.28 -5.70 10.63
CA SER A 115 10.50 -5.04 11.13
C SER A 115 11.25 -4.28 10.03
N THR A 116 10.54 -3.82 8.99
CA THR A 116 11.13 -3.21 7.79
C THR A 116 12.10 -2.07 8.13
N TYR A 117 11.76 -1.27 9.15
CA TYR A 117 12.57 -0.14 9.63
C TYR A 117 12.87 -0.23 11.13
N GLY A 118 13.06 -1.44 11.66
CA GLY A 118 13.28 -1.66 13.10
C GLY A 118 14.50 -0.97 13.70
N ASP A 119 15.42 -0.47 12.87
CA ASP A 119 16.66 0.22 13.27
C ASP A 119 16.73 1.70 12.85
N SER A 120 15.65 2.24 12.26
CA SER A 120 15.69 3.52 11.54
C SER A 120 14.66 4.52 12.07
N ILE A 121 15.09 5.77 12.27
CA ILE A 121 14.20 6.88 12.63
C ILE A 121 13.91 7.70 11.38
N HIS A 122 12.64 7.83 11.03
CA HIS A 122 12.21 8.61 9.89
C HIS A 122 12.22 10.11 10.20
N GLU A 123 12.66 10.90 9.23
CA GLU A 123 12.51 12.35 9.28
C GLU A 123 11.02 12.74 9.22
N ALA A 124 10.69 13.91 9.76
CA ALA A 124 9.33 14.44 9.71
C ALA A 124 8.86 14.55 8.25
N ARG A 125 7.62 14.12 8.00
CA ARG A 125 7.00 14.12 6.66
C ARG A 125 7.12 15.47 5.95
N ASP A 126 6.87 16.56 6.67
CA ASP A 126 6.96 17.92 6.13
C ASP A 126 8.33 18.24 5.55
N LYS A 127 9.40 17.79 6.22
CA LYS A 127 10.77 17.98 5.78
C LYS A 127 11.05 17.18 4.49
N SER A 128 10.59 15.93 4.42
CA SER A 128 10.69 15.10 3.21
C SER A 128 9.96 15.73 2.03
N THR A 129 8.75 16.26 2.27
CA THR A 129 7.98 17.00 1.25
C THR A 129 8.70 18.26 0.80
N GLU A 130 9.29 19.02 1.72
CA GLU A 130 10.07 20.23 1.38
C GLU A 130 11.28 19.88 0.49
N ILE A 131 12.05 18.85 0.86
CA ILE A 131 13.21 18.37 0.09
C ILE A 131 12.78 18.00 -1.33
N MET A 132 11.71 17.22 -1.46
CA MET A 132 11.16 16.79 -2.74
C MET A 132 10.75 18.00 -3.61
N LEU A 133 9.99 18.94 -3.06
CA LEU A 133 9.56 20.14 -3.80
C LEU A 133 10.74 21.01 -4.23
N ASN A 134 11.78 21.11 -3.41
CA ASN A 134 12.99 21.85 -3.74
C ASN A 134 13.77 21.17 -4.90
N LEU A 135 13.84 19.85 -4.92
CA LEU A 135 14.44 19.10 -6.02
C LEU A 135 13.66 19.29 -7.33
N ILE A 136 12.32 19.24 -7.28
CA ILE A 136 11.46 19.48 -8.45
C ILE A 136 11.65 20.90 -8.97
N LYS A 137 11.58 21.92 -8.10
CA LYS A 137 11.80 23.32 -8.47
C LYS A 137 13.18 23.53 -9.11
N LYS A 138 14.21 22.87 -8.60
CA LYS A 138 15.58 22.95 -9.16
C LYS A 138 15.63 22.34 -10.55
N ALA A 139 14.99 21.19 -10.78
CA ALA A 139 14.92 20.58 -12.10
C ALA A 139 14.17 21.46 -13.10
N CYS A 140 12.99 22.00 -12.71
CA CYS A 140 12.21 22.90 -13.57
C CYS A 140 12.99 24.15 -13.98
N LYS A 141 13.74 24.77 -13.05
CA LYS A 141 14.59 25.94 -13.35
C LYS A 141 15.69 25.65 -14.36
N ASN A 142 16.12 24.40 -14.47
CA ASN A 142 17.15 23.96 -15.41
C ASN A 142 16.54 23.32 -16.67
N GLU A 143 15.23 23.50 -16.90
CA GLU A 143 14.49 22.91 -18.03
C GLU A 143 14.64 21.37 -18.08
N GLY A 144 14.83 20.74 -16.93
CA GLY A 144 15.06 19.31 -16.78
C GLY A 144 13.81 18.55 -16.37
N THR A 145 13.84 17.23 -16.61
CA THR A 145 12.77 16.28 -16.22
C THR A 145 13.14 15.54 -14.94
N VAL A 146 12.20 15.42 -14.00
CA VAL A 146 12.35 14.56 -12.81
C VAL A 146 11.66 13.23 -13.09
N MET A 147 12.42 12.14 -13.08
CA MET A 147 11.90 10.78 -13.16
C MET A 147 11.79 10.19 -11.75
N MET A 148 10.59 9.79 -11.34
CA MET A 148 10.33 9.17 -10.03
C MET A 148 9.77 7.76 -10.21
N PRO A 149 10.60 6.71 -10.09
CA PRO A 149 10.08 5.36 -10.10
C PRO A 149 9.29 5.10 -8.81
N ALA A 150 8.05 4.67 -8.96
CA ALA A 150 7.17 4.34 -7.85
C ALA A 150 6.25 3.19 -8.23
N PHE A 151 5.77 2.44 -7.23
CA PHE A 151 4.69 1.49 -7.46
C PHE A 151 3.41 2.23 -7.78
N SER A 152 2.58 1.63 -8.64
CA SER A 152 1.28 2.19 -9.05
C SER A 152 0.27 2.34 -7.90
N ILE A 153 0.58 1.81 -6.72
CA ILE A 153 -0.28 1.76 -5.54
C ILE A 153 0.49 2.34 -4.35
N GLU A 154 -0.24 3.02 -3.45
CA GLU A 154 0.26 3.72 -2.26
C GLU A 154 1.10 4.98 -2.57
N ARG A 155 2.41 4.84 -2.76
CA ARG A 155 3.34 5.98 -2.74
C ARG A 155 3.09 7.00 -3.85
N THR A 156 2.65 6.53 -5.01
CA THR A 156 2.27 7.41 -6.11
C THR A 156 1.09 8.32 -5.73
N GLN A 157 0.09 7.80 -5.02
CA GLN A 157 -1.07 8.58 -4.59
C GLN A 157 -0.69 9.63 -3.54
N GLU A 158 0.19 9.30 -2.59
CA GLU A 158 0.71 10.26 -1.61
C GLU A 158 1.54 11.37 -2.27
N LEU A 159 2.36 11.00 -3.26
CA LEU A 159 3.16 11.94 -4.05
C LEU A 159 2.26 12.92 -4.79
N LEU A 160 1.27 12.40 -5.54
CA LEU A 160 0.31 13.22 -6.28
C LEU A 160 -0.48 14.15 -5.36
N TYR A 161 -0.91 13.67 -4.19
CA TYR A 161 -1.57 14.51 -3.20
C TYR A 161 -0.66 15.65 -2.72
N SER A 162 0.60 15.35 -2.40
CA SER A 162 1.57 16.35 -1.92
C SER A 162 1.87 17.40 -3.00
N LEU A 163 1.98 16.98 -4.26
CA LEU A 163 2.20 17.88 -5.40
C LEU A 163 0.98 18.75 -5.68
N HIS A 164 -0.22 18.19 -5.61
CA HIS A 164 -1.46 18.94 -5.77
C HIS A 164 -1.60 20.00 -4.67
N GLN A 165 -1.40 19.63 -3.40
CA GLN A 165 -1.40 20.58 -2.28
C GLN A 165 -0.34 21.67 -2.44
N ALA A 166 0.85 21.31 -2.93
CA ALA A 166 1.90 22.29 -3.19
C ALA A 166 1.56 23.23 -4.34
N SER A 167 0.86 22.75 -5.39
CA SER A 167 0.40 23.58 -6.51
C SER A 167 -0.66 24.57 -6.07
N ASP A 168 -1.67 24.10 -5.33
CA ASP A 168 -2.81 24.90 -4.88
C ASP A 168 -2.41 25.99 -3.88
N ASN A 169 -1.51 25.67 -2.95
CA ASN A 169 -1.04 26.60 -1.91
C ASN A 169 0.14 27.48 -2.36
N SER A 170 0.67 27.30 -3.57
CA SER A 170 1.87 28.01 -4.03
C SER A 170 1.54 29.31 -4.76
N GLU A 171 2.25 30.39 -4.44
CA GLU A 171 2.32 31.59 -5.28
C GLU A 171 3.25 31.40 -6.49
N SER A 172 4.10 30.38 -6.48
CA SER A 172 5.06 30.08 -7.55
C SER A 172 4.37 29.44 -8.76
N GLU A 173 4.29 30.17 -9.87
CA GLU A 173 3.81 29.72 -11.19
C GLU A 173 4.48 28.42 -11.68
N LEU A 174 5.73 28.17 -11.29
CA LEU A 174 6.46 26.95 -11.69
C LEU A 174 5.74 25.66 -11.26
N LEU A 175 5.12 25.64 -10.08
CA LEU A 175 4.40 24.46 -9.61
C LEU A 175 3.00 24.35 -10.22
N LYS A 176 2.38 25.49 -10.56
CA LYS A 176 1.05 25.53 -11.20
C LYS A 176 1.05 25.01 -12.62
N ASN A 177 2.17 25.21 -13.33
CA ASN A 177 2.34 24.79 -14.73
C ASN A 177 3.11 23.48 -14.86
N LEU A 178 3.22 22.69 -13.79
CA LEU A 178 3.93 21.42 -13.81
C LEU A 178 3.12 20.37 -14.59
N SER A 179 3.68 19.88 -15.70
CA SER A 179 3.12 18.72 -16.41
C SER A 179 3.51 17.45 -15.66
N LEU A 180 2.50 16.74 -15.14
CA LEU A 180 2.65 15.41 -14.53
C LEU A 180 2.14 14.35 -15.51
N TYR A 181 2.92 13.28 -15.67
CA TYR A 181 2.65 12.17 -16.58
C TYR A 181 2.65 10.85 -15.83
#